data_AF-A0A840YRL1-F1
#
_entry.id   AF-A0A840YRL1-F1
#
_cell.length_a   1.000
_cell.length_b   1.000
_cell.length_c   1.000
_cell.angle_alpha   90.00
_cell.angle_beta   90.00
_cell.angle_gamma   90.00
#
_symmetry.space_group_name_H-M   'P 1'
#
loop_
_entity.id
_entity.type
_entity.pdbx_description
1 polymer ?
#
loop_
_entity_poly.entity_id
_entity_poly.type
_entity_poly.pdbx_seq_one_letter_code
_entity_poly.pdbx_strand_id
1 'polypeptide(L)'
;MATAFDNRWFERRSARSNTVAAARGAPIDYRFMAYFMLHTMGFLVVTLLMTWGLFVLAFLAIGGFSIDGMMHHLANMSARYVAADPARIASFKTIIIVSHMLFAAGIAFFRRHSILPPVSSVAGGHAND
;
A
#
# COMPACT_ATOMS: atom_id res chain seq x y z
N MET A 1 -23.17 -63.56 1.26
CA MET A 1 -24.25 -62.81 0.59
C MET A 1 -24.35 -61.45 1.30
N ALA A 2 -23.36 -60.58 1.09
CA ALA A 2 -23.24 -59.55 0.05
C ALA A 2 -23.59 -58.18 0.65
N THR A 3 -22.51 -57.43 0.89
CA THR A 3 -22.33 -56.12 1.51
C THR A 3 -23.28 -55.03 1.01
N ALA A 4 -23.97 -54.37 1.95
CA ALA A 4 -24.59 -53.07 1.75
C ALA A 4 -23.48 -52.00 1.67
N PHE A 5 -22.90 -51.84 0.47
CA PHE A 5 -21.96 -50.77 0.18
C PHE A 5 -22.72 -49.44 0.14
N ASP A 6 -22.65 -48.69 1.24
CA ASP A 6 -23.39 -47.45 1.50
C ASP A 6 -23.07 -46.35 0.46
N ASN A 7 -24.11 -46.00 -0.30
CA ASN A 7 -24.14 -45.03 -1.39
C ASN A 7 -23.75 -43.61 -0.92
N ARG A 8 -23.80 -43.33 0.38
CA ARG A 8 -23.48 -42.01 0.98
C ARG A 8 -22.02 -41.60 0.84
N TRP A 9 -21.10 -42.54 0.56
CA TRP A 9 -19.70 -42.21 0.29
C TRP A 9 -19.54 -41.50 -1.07
N PHE A 10 -20.37 -41.81 -2.05
CA PHE A 10 -20.32 -41.19 -3.38
C PHE A 10 -20.96 -39.80 -3.39
N GLU A 11 -22.07 -39.60 -2.68
CA GLU A 11 -22.73 -38.30 -2.52
C GLU A 11 -21.84 -37.26 -1.83
N ARG A 12 -21.08 -37.67 -0.80
CA ARG A 12 -20.11 -36.78 -0.14
C ARG A 12 -18.89 -36.46 -1.01
N ARG A 13 -18.55 -37.32 -1.98
CA ARG A 13 -17.47 -37.09 -2.94
C ARG A 13 -17.90 -36.14 -4.07
N SER A 14 -19.12 -36.29 -4.58
CA SER A 14 -19.64 -35.46 -5.67
C SER A 14 -19.93 -34.02 -5.23
N ALA A 15 -20.42 -33.82 -4.01
CA ALA A 15 -20.59 -32.48 -3.43
C ALA A 15 -19.24 -31.76 -3.27
N ARG A 16 -18.20 -32.50 -2.85
CA ARG A 16 -16.86 -31.95 -2.66
C ARG A 16 -16.18 -31.62 -4.00
N SER A 17 -16.36 -32.43 -5.05
CA SER A 17 -15.83 -32.12 -6.38
C SER A 17 -16.45 -30.86 -6.99
N ASN A 18 -17.75 -30.61 -6.76
CA ASN A 18 -18.41 -29.40 -7.24
C ASN A 18 -17.88 -28.12 -6.57
N THR A 19 -17.51 -28.18 -5.29
CA THR A 19 -16.91 -27.01 -4.59
C THR A 19 -15.51 -26.65 -5.09
N VAL A 20 -14.68 -27.63 -5.47
CA VAL A 20 -13.34 -27.34 -6.02
C VAL A 20 -13.40 -26.91 -7.49
N ALA A 21 -14.41 -27.37 -8.23
CA ALA A 21 -14.67 -26.92 -9.60
C ALA A 21 -15.23 -25.47 -9.65
N ALA A 22 -16.11 -25.10 -8.70
CA ALA A 22 -16.68 -23.75 -8.61
C ALA A 22 -15.64 -22.67 -8.24
N ALA A 23 -14.55 -23.04 -7.56
CA ALA A 23 -13.48 -22.11 -7.20
C ALA A 23 -12.58 -21.70 -8.39
N ARG A 24 -12.74 -22.31 -9.58
CA ARG A 24 -11.87 -22.08 -10.75
C ARG A 24 -12.33 -20.95 -11.69
N GLY A 25 -13.41 -20.24 -11.36
CA GLY A 25 -13.98 -19.24 -12.26
C GLY A 25 -14.75 -18.13 -11.55
N ALA A 26 -14.29 -17.68 -10.37
CA ALA A 26 -14.87 -16.48 -9.77
C ALA A 26 -14.65 -15.30 -10.74
N PRO A 27 -15.71 -14.65 -11.27
CA PRO A 27 -15.55 -13.50 -12.15
C PRO A 27 -14.80 -12.40 -11.39
N ILE A 28 -13.83 -11.77 -12.05
CA ILE A 28 -13.11 -10.63 -11.47
C ILE A 28 -14.16 -9.54 -11.18
N ASP A 29 -14.38 -9.26 -9.90
CA ASP A 29 -15.24 -8.15 -9.49
C ASP A 29 -14.50 -6.83 -9.77
N TYR A 30 -14.81 -6.24 -10.92
CA TYR A 30 -14.26 -4.96 -11.34
C TYR A 30 -14.59 -3.82 -10.35
N ARG A 31 -15.72 -3.90 -9.63
CA ARG A 31 -16.10 -2.90 -8.62
C ARG A 31 -15.18 -3.02 -7.41
N PHE A 32 -14.94 -4.24 -6.95
CA PHE A 32 -13.97 -4.51 -5.89
C PHE A 32 -12.56 -4.07 -6.30
N MET A 33 -12.11 -4.40 -7.51
CA MET A 33 -10.80 -4.00 -8.02
C MET A 33 -10.64 -2.48 -8.10
N ALA A 34 -11.63 -1.78 -8.64
CA ALA A 34 -11.61 -0.32 -8.74
C ALA A 34 -11.59 0.35 -7.36
N TYR A 35 -12.42 -0.12 -6.42
CA TYR A 35 -12.43 0.37 -5.04
C TYR A 35 -11.10 0.10 -4.33
N PHE A 36 -10.56 -1.11 -4.47
CA PHE A 36 -9.26 -1.49 -3.90
C PHE A 36 -8.12 -0.60 -4.43
N MET A 37 -8.09 -0.36 -5.75
CA MET A 37 -7.08 0.52 -6.37
C MET A 37 -7.23 1.95 -5.87
N LEU A 38 -8.45 2.50 -5.84
CA LEU A 38 -8.68 3.86 -5.37
C LEU A 38 -8.26 4.04 -3.90
N HIS A 39 -8.64 3.09 -3.04
CA HIS A 39 -8.27 3.11 -1.62
C HIS A 39 -6.75 2.99 -1.43
N THR A 40 -6.11 2.07 -2.15
CA THR A 40 -4.65 1.89 -2.11
C THR A 40 -3.93 3.14 -2.63
N MET A 41 -4.40 3.75 -3.71
CA MET A 41 -3.83 4.99 -4.24
C MET A 41 -4.01 6.15 -3.26
N GLY A 42 -5.19 6.30 -2.65
CA GLY A 42 -5.40 7.30 -1.60
C GLY A 42 -4.46 7.11 -0.42
N PHE A 43 -4.25 5.85 0.01
CA PHE A 43 -3.28 5.53 1.04
C PHE A 43 -1.86 5.93 0.65
N LEU A 44 -1.41 5.55 -0.55
CA LEU A 44 -0.07 5.84 -1.08
C LEU A 44 0.17 7.35 -1.26
N VAL A 45 -0.76 8.07 -1.88
CA VAL A 45 -0.66 9.52 -2.10
C VAL A 45 -0.55 10.27 -0.78
N VAL A 46 -1.38 9.93 0.21
CA VAL A 46 -1.30 10.55 1.53
C VAL A 46 0.00 10.21 2.24
N THR A 47 0.47 8.96 2.16
CA THR A 47 1.77 8.58 2.74
C THR A 47 2.92 9.35 2.06
N LEU A 48 2.89 9.46 0.74
CA LEU A 48 3.88 10.21 -0.03
C LEU A 48 3.87 11.69 0.37
N LEU A 49 2.69 12.30 0.45
CA LEU A 49 2.54 13.69 0.88
C LEU A 49 3.06 13.92 2.31
N MET A 50 2.81 12.97 3.22
CA MET A 50 3.36 13.01 4.58
C MET A 50 4.89 12.91 4.60
N THR A 51 5.49 12.05 3.76
CA THR A 51 6.96 11.97 3.68
C THR A 51 7.57 13.27 3.18
N TRP A 52 6.96 13.92 2.16
CA TRP A 52 7.40 15.24 1.69
C TRP A 52 7.25 16.31 2.77
N GLY A 53 6.12 16.33 3.48
CA GLY A 53 5.90 17.22 4.62
C GLY A 53 6.97 17.05 5.69
N LEU A 54 7.37 15.81 6.00
CA LEU A 54 8.42 15.53 6.97
C LEU A 54 9.78 16.09 6.54
N PHE A 55 10.14 15.98 5.25
CA PHE A 55 11.36 16.60 4.74
C PHE A 55 11.30 18.12 4.88
N VAL A 56 10.21 18.75 4.45
CA VAL A 56 10.05 20.20 4.58
C VAL A 56 10.17 20.64 6.06
N LEU A 57 9.51 19.93 6.97
CA LEU A 57 9.58 20.19 8.41
C LEU A 57 11.00 19.99 8.96
N ALA A 58 11.76 19.00 8.47
CA ALA A 58 13.14 18.79 8.87
C ALA A 58 14.05 19.95 8.44
N PHE A 59 13.93 20.42 7.19
CA PHE A 59 14.66 21.60 6.73
C PHE A 59 14.26 22.87 7.48
N LEU A 60 12.98 23.02 7.81
CA LEU A 60 12.48 24.12 8.63
C LEU A 60 13.04 24.07 10.04
N ALA A 61 13.07 22.89 10.67
CA ALA A 61 13.62 22.70 12.01
C ALA A 61 15.12 23.01 12.07
N ILE A 62 15.90 22.52 11.10
CA ILE A 62 17.35 22.80 11.00
C ILE A 62 17.62 24.26 10.59
N GLY A 63 16.66 24.89 9.89
CA GLY A 63 16.66 26.32 9.56
C GLY A 63 16.25 27.25 10.71
N GLY A 64 16.14 26.74 11.95
CA GLY A 64 15.75 27.54 13.11
C GLY A 64 14.28 27.97 13.10
N PHE A 65 13.40 27.16 12.50
CA PHE A 65 11.98 27.46 12.28
C PHE A 65 11.71 28.72 11.45
N SER A 66 12.68 29.13 10.64
CA SER A 66 12.56 30.24 9.69
C SER A 66 12.63 29.76 8.24
N ILE A 67 11.84 30.40 7.37
CA ILE A 67 11.87 30.15 5.93
C ILE A 67 13.23 30.56 5.34
N ASP A 68 13.85 31.65 5.81
CA ASP A 68 15.15 32.09 5.32
C ASP A 68 16.24 31.05 5.64
N GLY A 69 16.24 30.52 6.87
CA GLY A 69 17.16 29.46 7.29
C GLY A 69 16.95 28.16 6.51
N MET A 70 15.69 27.77 6.27
CA MET A 70 15.34 26.63 5.42
C MET A 70 15.91 26.79 4.00
N MET A 71 15.71 27.97 3.39
CA MET A 71 16.19 28.27 2.05
C MET A 71 17.72 28.31 1.96
N HIS A 72 18.42 28.76 3.00
CA HIS A 72 19.87 28.68 3.08
C HIS A 72 20.39 27.24 3.04
N HIS A 73 19.76 26.32 3.78
CA HIS A 73 20.12 24.89 3.74
C HIS A 73 19.86 24.26 2.37
N LEU A 74 18.73 24.59 1.74
CA LEU A 74 18.41 24.14 0.40
C LEU A 74 19.39 24.68 -0.65
N ALA A 75 19.76 25.95 -0.57
CA ALA A 75 20.73 26.57 -1.47
C ALA A 75 22.12 25.95 -1.33
N ASN A 76 22.57 25.69 -0.10
CA ASN A 76 23.85 25.01 0.13
C ASN A 76 23.83 23.56 -0.42
N MET A 77 22.72 22.84 -0.22
CA MET A 77 22.59 21.48 -0.74
C MET A 77 22.54 21.46 -2.27
N SER A 78 21.78 22.35 -2.90
CA SER A 78 21.65 22.41 -4.36
C SER A 78 22.98 22.78 -5.02
N ALA A 79 23.71 23.76 -4.48
CA ALA A 79 25.03 24.13 -4.96
C ALA A 79 26.01 22.93 -4.91
N ARG A 80 26.01 22.18 -3.80
CA ARG A 80 26.84 20.97 -3.66
C ARG A 80 26.43 19.83 -4.58
N TYR A 81 25.14 19.70 -4.88
CA TYR A 81 24.62 18.68 -5.80
C TYR A 81 25.00 18.99 -7.26
N VAL A 82 24.85 20.25 -7.68
CA VAL A 82 25.21 20.68 -9.04
C VAL A 82 26.71 20.58 -9.30
N ALA A 83 27.54 20.87 -8.29
CA ALA A 83 28.99 20.75 -8.38
C ALA A 83 29.51 19.31 -8.22
N ALA A 84 28.65 18.32 -7.97
CA ALA A 84 29.07 16.95 -7.70
C ALA A 84 29.32 16.14 -8.98
N ASP A 85 30.28 15.23 -8.93
CA ASP A 85 30.48 14.22 -9.97
C ASP A 85 29.33 13.19 -10.02
N PRO A 86 29.21 12.41 -11.12
CA PRO A 86 28.12 11.45 -11.29
C PRO A 86 28.01 10.38 -10.18
N ALA A 87 29.12 9.93 -9.59
CA ALA A 87 29.10 8.91 -8.55
C ALA A 87 28.53 9.46 -7.24
N ARG A 88 28.87 10.71 -6.89
CA ARG A 88 28.29 11.43 -5.75
C ARG A 88 26.80 11.73 -5.95
N ILE A 89 26.38 12.08 -7.16
CA ILE A 89 24.96 12.28 -7.50
C ILE A 89 24.18 10.97 -7.33
N ALA A 90 24.71 9.84 -7.80
CA ALA A 90 24.08 8.53 -7.63
C ALA A 90 23.91 8.18 -6.14
N SER A 91 24.95 8.40 -5.34
CA SER A 91 24.92 8.19 -3.89
C SER A 91 23.87 9.08 -3.20
N PHE A 92 23.81 10.35 -3.57
CA PHE A 92 22.79 11.28 -3.06
C PHE A 92 21.37 10.79 -3.37
N LYS A 93 21.10 10.34 -4.61
CA LYS A 93 19.80 9.77 -4.99
C LYS A 93 19.47 8.53 -4.16
N THR A 94 20.43 7.65 -3.92
CA THR A 94 20.23 6.48 -3.05
C THR A 94 19.85 6.89 -1.64
N ILE A 95 20.52 7.88 -1.04
CA ILE A 95 20.18 8.39 0.30
C ILE A 95 18.74 8.92 0.31
N ILE A 96 18.34 9.68 -0.71
CA ILE A 96 16.97 10.22 -0.81
C ILE A 96 15.94 9.10 -0.91
N ILE A 97 16.18 8.08 -1.75
CA ILE A 97 15.28 6.94 -1.94
C ILE A 97 15.16 6.13 -0.64
N VAL A 98 16.27 5.76 -0.02
CA VAL A 98 16.28 5.00 1.24
C VAL A 98 15.60 5.78 2.35
N SER A 99 15.86 7.08 2.47
CA SER A 99 15.19 7.95 3.46
C SER A 99 13.69 7.98 3.24
N HIS A 100 13.23 8.11 1.99
CA HIS A 100 11.81 8.04 1.66
C HIS A 100 11.20 6.70 2.06
N MET A 101 11.88 5.58 1.78
CA MET A 101 11.38 4.25 2.13
C MET A 101 11.25 4.06 3.63
N LEU A 102 12.22 4.54 4.42
CA LEU A 102 12.18 4.47 5.88
C LEU A 102 11.03 5.31 6.46
N PHE A 103 10.86 6.55 6.00
CA PHE A 103 9.76 7.40 6.46
C PHE A 103 8.41 6.89 5.99
N ALA A 104 8.29 6.43 4.75
CA ALA A 104 7.06 5.83 4.23
C ALA A 104 6.69 4.58 5.02
N ALA A 105 7.65 3.70 5.32
CA ALA A 105 7.42 2.51 6.14
C ALA A 105 6.99 2.87 7.56
N GLY A 106 7.64 3.85 8.19
CA GLY A 106 7.24 4.36 9.51
C GLY A 106 5.82 4.91 9.51
N ILE A 107 5.50 5.81 8.56
CA ILE A 107 4.15 6.38 8.42
C ILE A 107 3.11 5.29 8.14
N ALA A 108 3.40 4.36 7.22
CA ALA A 108 2.51 3.25 6.90
C ALA A 108 2.28 2.34 8.11
N PHE A 109 3.32 2.07 8.90
CA PHE A 109 3.20 1.29 10.14
C PHE A 109 2.31 1.97 11.18
N PHE A 110 2.41 3.29 11.36
CA PHE A 110 1.51 4.04 12.24
C PHE A 110 0.08 4.12 11.68
N ARG A 111 -0.06 4.29 10.36
CA ARG A 111 -1.35 4.33 9.64
C ARG A 111 -1.95 2.95 9.36
N ARG A 112 -1.35 1.87 9.87
CA ARG A 112 -1.76 0.49 9.54
C ARG A 112 -3.24 0.19 9.82
N HIS A 113 -3.83 0.91 10.76
CA HIS A 113 -5.24 0.81 11.12
C HIS A 113 -6.20 1.30 10.02
N SER A 114 -5.74 2.07 9.04
CA SER A 114 -6.53 2.53 7.88
C SER A 114 -6.36 1.65 6.62
N ILE A 115 -5.56 0.57 6.68
CA ILE A 115 -5.21 -0.23 5.48
C ILE A 115 -6.39 -1.09 5.01
N LEU A 116 -7.24 -1.57 5.91
CA LEU A 116 -8.34 -2.48 5.57
C LEU A 116 -9.64 -1.69 5.35
N PRO A 117 -10.30 -1.84 4.18
CA PRO A 117 -11.67 -1.41 4.01
C PRO A 117 -12.60 -2.03 5.05
N PRO A 118 -13.57 -1.27 5.60
CA PRO A 118 -14.63 -1.86 6.40
C PRO A 118 -15.37 -2.94 5.58
N VAL A 119 -15.44 -4.16 6.12
CA VAL A 119 -16.12 -5.32 5.49
C VAL A 119 -17.63 -5.07 5.29
N SER A 120 -18.17 -3.98 5.86
CA SER A 120 -19.58 -3.60 5.80
C SER A 120 -20.06 -3.11 4.43
N SER A 121 -19.18 -2.81 3.46
CA SER A 121 -19.60 -2.34 2.12
C SER A 121 -20.05 -3.44 1.15
N VAL A 122 -19.76 -4.72 1.46
CA VAL A 122 -20.10 -5.87 0.59
C VAL A 122 -21.37 -6.60 1.06
N ALA A 123 -21.63 -6.64 2.37
CA ALA A 123 -22.78 -7.37 2.92
C ALA A 123 -24.14 -6.67 2.69
N GLY A 124 -24.16 -5.35 2.48
CA GLY A 124 -25.40 -4.59 2.27
C GLY A 124 -25.97 -4.65 0.84
N GLY A 125 -25.24 -5.24 -0.11
CA GLY A 125 -25.64 -5.32 -1.51
C GLY A 125 -26.52 -6.52 -1.89
N HIS A 126 -26.59 -7.54 -1.03
CA HIS A 126 -27.36 -8.78 -1.29
C HIS A 126 -28.62 -8.92 -0.43
N ALA A 127 -28.95 -7.92 0.38
CA ALA A 127 -30.12 -7.94 1.26
C ALA A 127 -31.36 -7.25 0.63
N ASN A 128 -31.23 -6.69 -0.58
CA ASN A 128 -32.25 -5.84 -1.20
C ASN A 128 -32.77 -6.39 -2.54
N ASP A 129 -32.53 -7.68 -2.82
CA ASP A 129 -32.95 -8.37 -4.06
C ASP A 129 -34.02 -9.43 -3.74
#